data_AF-A0A6F8YIF3-F1
#
_entry.id   AF-A0A6F8YIF3-F1
#
_cell.length_a   1.000
_cell.length_b   1.000
_cell.length_c   1.000
_cell.angle_alpha   90.00
_cell.angle_beta   90.00
_cell.angle_gamma   90.00
#
_symmetry.space_group_name_H-M   'P 1'
#
loop_
_entity.id
_entity.type
_entity.pdbx_description
1 polymer ?
#
loop_
_entity_poly.entity_id
_entity_poly.type
_entity_poly.pdbx_seq_one_letter_code
_entity_poly.pdbx_strand_id
1 'polypeptide(L)' 'MRVIDRTGASATGCVLHGAVLLASLDGGRVYPLNGPAGSAIAVHRLAQSLPAFDFLSGAGR' A
#
# COMPACT_ATOMS: atom_id res chain seq x y z
N MET A 1 3.48 3.78 -7.81
CA MET A 1 2.25 3.96 -7.01
C MET A 1 2.60 4.80 -5.78
N ARG A 2 1.75 5.74 -5.34
CA ARG A 2 1.94 6.53 -4.11
C ARG A 2 0.94 6.08 -3.02
N VAL A 3 1.44 5.62 -1.87
CA VAL A 3 0.63 5.54 -0.63
C VAL A 3 0.76 6.86 0.10
N ILE A 4 -0.33 7.35 0.68
CA ILE A 4 -0.34 8.46 1.62
C ILE A 4 -1.01 7.98 2.90
N ASP A 5 -0.40 8.19 4.07
CA ASP A 5 -1.01 7.88 5.35
C ASP A 5 -2.02 8.97 5.77
N ARG A 6 -2.61 8.82 6.95
CA ARG A 6 -3.60 9.78 7.48
C ARG A 6 -3.00 11.15 7.78
N THR A 7 -1.73 11.21 8.18
CA THR A 7 -1.02 12.45 8.48
C THR A 7 -0.47 13.17 7.24
N GLY A 8 -0.47 12.50 6.09
CA GLY A 8 -0.04 13.08 4.81
C GLY A 8 1.39 12.71 4.41
N ALA A 9 2.11 11.92 5.22
CA ALA A 9 3.36 11.29 4.81
C ALA A 9 3.10 10.35 3.63
N SER A 10 4.05 10.29 2.70
CA SER A 10 3.87 9.53 1.47
C SER A 10 5.08 8.67 1.14
N ALA A 11 4.82 7.51 0.57
CA ALA A 11 5.83 6.61 0.06
C ALA A 11 5.44 6.13 -1.33
N THR A 12 6.44 5.82 -2.16
CA THR A 12 6.23 5.31 -3.51
C THR A 12 6.66 3.85 -3.62
N GLY A 13 5.86 3.03 -4.28
CA GLY A 13 6.16 1.62 -4.51
C GLY A 13 5.50 1.05 -5.76
N CYS A 14 5.82 -0.20 -6.08
CA CYS A 14 5.11 -0.99 -7.08
C CYS A 14 3.74 -1.45 -6.54
N VAL A 15 2.99 -2.24 -7.32
CA VAL A 15 1.67 -2.74 -6.90
C VAL A 15 1.76 -3.54 -5.59
N LEU A 16 2.71 -4.47 -5.49
CA LEU A 16 2.88 -5.30 -4.30
C LEU A 16 3.30 -4.47 -3.08
N HIS A 17 4.37 -3.67 -3.20
CA HIS A 17 4.84 -2.82 -2.10
C HIS A 17 3.77 -1.82 -1.65
N GLY A 18 3.02 -1.24 -2.61
CA GLY A 18 1.91 -0.35 -2.30
C GLY A 18 0.78 -1.06 -1.55
N ALA A 19 0.48 -2.33 -1.87
CA ALA A 19 -0.59 -3.09 -1.24
C ALA A 19 -0.21 -3.52 0.19
N VAL A 20 1.01 -4.02 0.39
CA VAL A 20 1.52 -4.38 1.73
C VAL A 20 1.55 -3.14 2.63
N LEU A 21 2.06 -2.02 2.11
CA LEU A 21 2.12 -0.78 2.88
C LEU A 21 0.71 -0.27 3.20
N LEU A 22 -0.22 -0.29 2.24
CA LEU A 22 -1.61 0.12 2.46
C LEU A 22 -2.33 -0.77 3.49
N ALA A 23 -2.12 -2.09 3.44
CA ALA A 23 -2.70 -3.04 4.41
C ALA A 23 -2.21 -2.79 5.85
N SER A 24 -1.07 -2.12 6.00
CA SER A 24 -0.44 -1.85 7.29
C SER A 24 -0.82 -0.47 7.89
N LEU A 25 -1.55 0.36 7.14
CA LEU A 25 -1.88 1.72 7.56
C LEU A 25 -3.37 1.86 7.90
N ASP A 26 -3.67 2.44 9.06
CA ASP A 26 -5.02 2.88 9.37
C ASP A 26 -5.31 4.25 8.72
N GLY A 27 -6.30 4.26 7.82
CA GLY A 27 -6.69 5.45 7.04
C GLY A 27 -5.78 5.78 5.85
N GLY A 28 -4.99 4.80 5.36
CA GLY A 28 -4.14 4.97 4.19
C GLY A 28 -4.92 5.17 2.88
N ARG A 29 -4.35 5.93 1.95
CA ARG A 29 -4.89 6.18 0.60
C ARG A 29 -3.86 5.84 -0.45
N VAL A 30 -4.32 5.37 -1.62
CA VAL A 30 -3.47 4.94 -2.73
C VAL A 30 -3.81 5.73 -3.99
N TYR A 31 -2.77 6.24 -4.65
CA TYR A 31 -2.87 6.96 -5.92
C TYR A 31 -1.96 6.36 -7.00
N PRO A 32 -2.41 6.30 -8.26
CA PRO A 32 -1.56 5.86 -9.36
C PRO A 32 -0.51 6.95 -9.64
N LEU A 33 0.77 6.58 -9.56
CA LEU A 33 1.90 7.43 -9.97
C LEU A 33 2.32 6.99 -11.37
N ASN A 34 1.73 7.60 -12.40
CA ASN A 34 1.97 7.28 -13.82
C ASN A 34 1.77 5.78 -14.19
N GLY A 35 1.10 5.01 -13.34
CA GLY A 35 0.80 3.61 -13.57
C GLY A 35 -0.42 3.43 -14.48
N PRO A 36 -0.66 2.21 -14.99
CA PRO A 36 -1.81 1.93 -15.83
C PRO A 36 -3.12 2.28 -15.11
N ALA A 37 -4.14 2.63 -15.89
CA ALA A 37 -5.48 2.87 -15.37
C ALA A 37 -5.95 1.67 -14.52
N GLY A 38 -6.55 1.96 -13.36
CA GLY A 38 -6.99 0.92 -12.42
C GLY A 38 -5.88 0.33 -11.53
N SER A 39 -4.61 0.69 -11.71
CA SER A 39 -3.52 0.21 -10.84
C SER A 39 -3.74 0.53 -9.36
N ALA A 40 -4.32 1.68 -9.03
CA ALA A 40 -4.67 2.03 -7.65
C ALA A 40 -5.80 1.15 -7.08
N ILE A 41 -6.79 0.77 -7.91
CA ILE A 41 -7.86 -0.16 -7.52
C ILE A 41 -7.28 -1.55 -7.27
N ALA A 42 -6.38 -2.01 -8.14
CA ALA A 42 -5.70 -3.29 -7.97
C ALA A 42 -4.93 -3.34 -6.64
N VAL A 43 -4.20 -2.27 -6.30
CA VAL A 43 -3.52 -2.14 -5.00
C VAL A 43 -4.51 -2.17 -3.83
N HIS A 44 -5.61 -1.40 -3.91
CA HIS A 44 -6.60 -1.33 -2.85
C HIS A 44 -7.26 -2.70 -2.59
N ARG A 45 -7.62 -3.43 -3.64
CA ARG A 45 -8.18 -4.79 -3.53
C ARG A 45 -7.16 -5.77 -2.97
N LEU A 46 -5.91 -5.73 -3.45
CA LEU A 46 -4.86 -6.61 -2.96
C LEU A 46 -4.58 -6.38 -1.46
N ALA A 47 -4.56 -5.12 -1.02
CA ALA A 47 -4.35 -4.76 0.38
C ALA A 47 -5.41 -5.38 1.33
N GLN A 48 -6.66 -5.49 0.89
CA GLN A 48 -7.73 -6.13 1.68
C GLN A 48 -7.52 -7.64 1.91
N SER A 49 -6.71 -8.28 1.07
CA SER A 49 -6.39 -9.71 1.16
C SER A 49 -5.05 -10.01 1.84
N LEU A 50 -4.25 -8.98 2.11
CA LEU A 50 -2.94 -9.12 2.73
C LEU A 50 -3.04 -8.86 4.24
N PRO A 51 -2.28 -9.59 5.06
CA PRO A 51 -2.10 -9.19 6.45
C PRO A 51 -1.35 -7.85 6.49
N ALA A 52 -1.59 -7.06 7.54
CA ALA A 52 -0.69 -5.98 7.90
C ALA A 52 0.73 -6.53 8.08
N PHE A 53 1.74 -5.77 7.64
CA PHE A 53 3.12 -6.16 7.80
C PHE A 53 3.49 -6.12 9.29
N ASP A 54 4.01 -7.23 9.79
CA ASP A 54 4.51 -7.30 11.15
C ASP A 54 5.94 -6.76 11.22
N PHE A 55 6.06 -5.47 11.53
CA PHE A 55 7.35 -4.79 11.69
C PHE A 55 8.14 -5.26 12.91
N LEU A 56 7.50 -5.94 13.88
CA LEU A 56 8.14 -6.34 15.13
C LEU A 56 8.81 -7.72 15.01
N SER A 57 8.21 -8.64 14.27
CA SER A 57 8.82 -9.96 14.03
C SER A 57 9.80 -9.97 12.86
N GLY A 58 9.80 -8.93 12.01
CA GLY A 58 10.77 -8.78 10.91
C GLY A 58 10.70 -9.85 9.83
N ALA A 59 9.75 -10.80 9.92
CA ALA A 59 9.55 -11.87 8.96
C ALA A 59 8.78 -11.34 7.74
N GLY A 60 9.36 -10.36 7.07
CA GLY A 60 9.10 -10.17 5.65
C GLY A 60 9.60 -11.43 4.95
N ARG A 61 8.66 -12.28 4.54
CA ARG A 61 8.92 -13.48 3.73
C ARG A 61 9.85 -13.20 2.55
#